data_AF-A0A3D2XXN9-F1
#
_entry.id   AF-A0A3D2XXN9-F1
#
_cell.length_a   1.000
_cell.length_b   1.000
_cell.length_c   1.000
_cell.angle_alpha   90.00
_cell.angle_beta   90.00
_cell.angle_gamma   90.00
#
_symmetry.space_group_name_H-M   'P 1'
#
loop_
_entity.id
_entity.type
_entity.pdbx_description
1 polymer ?
#
loop_
_entity_poly.entity_id
_entity_poly.type
_entity_poly.pdbx_seq_one_letter_code
_entity_poly.pdbx_strand_id
1 'polypeptide(L)' 'VDEGPTMKRIKPRAKGRADRIFKRSSHITVVVADN' A
#
# COMPACT_ATOMS: atom_id res chain seq x y z
N VAL A 1 -8.15 8.73 -6.98
CA VAL A 1 -7.74 7.37 -6.57
C VAL A 1 -7.17 7.52 -5.19
N ASP A 2 -7.92 7.05 -4.21
CA ASP A 2 -7.68 7.39 -2.82
C ASP A 2 -6.80 6.32 -2.17
N GLU A 3 -6.03 6.72 -1.14
CA GLU A 3 -5.19 5.78 -0.42
C GLU A 3 -6.06 4.86 0.44
N GLY A 4 -5.89 3.55 0.22
CA GLY A 4 -6.46 2.52 1.07
C GLY A 4 -5.54 2.20 2.26
N PRO A 5 -5.99 1.35 3.19
CA PRO A 5 -5.20 0.97 4.35
C PRO A 5 -3.87 0.33 3.93
N THR A 6 -2.79 0.76 4.57
CA THR A 6 -1.45 0.22 4.31
C THR A 6 -1.12 -0.90 5.30
N MET A 7 -0.82 -2.09 4.79
CA MET A 7 -0.38 -3.20 5.62
C MET A 7 1.12 -3.13 5.89
N LYS A 8 1.51 -3.31 7.16
CA LYS A 8 2.91 -3.34 7.61
C LYS A 8 3.42 -4.78 7.64
N ARG A 9 4.63 -5.03 7.10
CA ARG A 9 5.34 -6.32 7.17
C ARG A 9 6.80 -6.10 7.56
N ILE A 10 7.39 -7.08 8.24
CA ILE A 10 8.81 -7.04 8.63
C ILE A 10 9.66 -7.63 7.49
N LYS A 11 10.75 -6.96 7.13
CA LYS A 11 11.78 -7.45 6.21
C LYS A 11 13.10 -7.63 6.98
N PRO A 12 13.59 -8.86 7.16
CA PRO A 12 14.89 -9.08 7.75
C PRO A 12 16.00 -8.52 6.84
N ARG A 13 17.00 -7.88 7.45
CA ARG A 13 18.20 -7.33 6.79
C ARG A 13 19.45 -7.89 7.44
N ALA A 14 20.60 -7.64 6.79
CA ALA A 14 21.90 -7.99 7.33
C ALA A 14 22.14 -7.32 8.71
N LYS A 15 23.04 -7.92 9.51
CA LYS A 15 23.42 -7.45 10.85
C LYS A 15 22.24 -7.36 11.84
N GLY A 16 21.28 -8.28 11.77
CA GLY A 16 20.16 -8.37 12.71
C GLY A 16 19.15 -7.22 12.62
N ARG A 17 19.21 -6.40 11.57
CA ARG A 17 18.29 -5.27 11.38
C ARG A 17 16.97 -5.74 10.76
N ALA A 18 15.88 -5.04 11.08
CA ALA A 18 14.57 -5.30 10.53
C ALA A 18 13.96 -3.99 10.01
N ASP A 19 13.67 -3.95 8.71
CA ASP A 19 12.98 -2.82 8.08
C ASP A 19 11.49 -3.12 7.96
N ARG A 20 10.68 -2.08 7.81
CA ARG A 20 9.23 -2.20 7.62
C ARG A 20 8.89 -2.01 6.15
N ILE A 21 8.25 -3.01 5.54
CA ILE A 21 7.66 -2.90 4.21
C ILE A 21 6.21 -2.45 4.37
N PHE A 22 5.84 -1.42 3.60
CA PHE A 22 4.46 -0.96 3.46
C PHE A 22 3.85 -1.53 2.19
N LYS A 23 2.79 -2.34 2.33
CA LYS A 23 1.96 -2.80 1.22
C LYS A 23 0.79 -1.83 1.09
N ARG A 24 0.92 -0.86 0.18
CA ARG A 24 -0.09 0.17 -0.09
C ARG A 24 -1.24 -0.44 -0.90
N SER A 25 -2.45 -0.03 -0.58
CA SER A 25 -3.66 -0.32 -1.35
C SER A 25 -4.33 0.98 -1.77
N SER A 26 -5.26 0.93 -2.72
CA SER A 26 -5.96 2.11 -3.23
C SER A 26 -7.44 1.84 -3.47
N HIS A 27 -8.27 2.86 -3.29
CA HIS A 27 -9.67 2.86 -3.66
C HIS A 27 -9.86 3.67 -4.95
N ILE A 28 -10.32 3.01 -6.01
CA ILE A 28 -10.53 3.63 -7.33
C ILE A 28 -12.04 3.81 -7.52
N THR A 29 -12.48 5.06 -7.58
CA THR A 29 -13.85 5.41 -7.96
C THR A 29 -13.83 5.87 -9.41
N VAL A 30 -14.60 5.18 -10.28
CA VAL A 30 -14.76 5.54 -11.69
C VAL A 30 -16.19 5.99 -11.89
N VAL A 31 -16.37 7.20 -12.43
CA VAL A 31 -17.66 7.71 -12.86
C VAL A 31 -17.61 7.82 -14.37
N VAL A 32 -18.60 7.23 -15.03
CA VAL A 32 -18.80 7.30 -16.48
C VAL A 32 -20.11 8.02 -16.77
N ALA A 33 -20.11 8.85 -17.80
CA ALA A 33 -21.27 9.54 -18.33
C ALA A 33 -21.20 9.49 -19.86
N ASP A 34 -22.35 9.23 -20.49
CA ASP A 34 -22.47 8.99 -21.94
C ASP A 34 -22.87 10.27 -22.73
N ASN A 35 -22.92 11.42 -22.04
CA ASN A 35 -23.77 12.62 -22.23
C ASN A 35 -25.05 12.58 -21.39
#